data_AF-A0AA86U1G4-F1
#
_entry.id   AF-A0AA86U1G4-F1
#
_cell.length_a   1.000
_cell.length_b   1.000
_cell.length_c   1.000
_cell.angle_alpha   90.00
_cell.angle_beta   90.00
_cell.angle_gamma   90.00
#
_symmetry.space_group_name_H-M   'P 1'
#
loop_
_entity.id
_entity.type
_entity.pdbx_description
1 polymer ?
#
loop_
_entity_poly.entity_id
_entity_poly.type
_entity_poly.pdbx_seq_one_letter_code
_entity_poly.pdbx_strand_id
1 'polypeptide(L)'
;MNKLNILWASSNQIVNMLPLKQLSQLQELLINNNKVEDLSPLKDLKMLEKLVLSSNEIINIEPLRKMNQLLILNLGGNKITDLEPLQVGTSRAAHARTRTQLQPDNQRQTIRKNDRSEVTISTQQLHLKYEPNSSSENI
;
A
#
# COMPACT_ATOMS: atom_id res chain seq x y z
N MET A 1 31.67 -13.23 0.72
CA MET A 1 30.48 -12.36 0.63
C MET A 1 29.50 -13.01 -0.33
N ASN A 2 28.33 -13.42 0.14
CA ASN A 2 27.30 -14.03 -0.70
C ASN A 2 26.65 -12.94 -1.57
N LYS A 3 26.81 -13.05 -2.89
CA LYS A 3 26.28 -12.09 -3.90
C LYS A 3 24.86 -12.45 -4.35
N LEU A 4 24.08 -13.09 -3.48
CA LEU A 4 22.73 -13.52 -3.85
C LEU A 4 21.78 -12.32 -3.73
N ASN A 5 21.33 -11.82 -4.87
CA ASN A 5 20.41 -10.69 -4.94
C ASN A 5 18.94 -11.13 -5.02
N ILE A 6 18.68 -12.31 -5.59
CA ILE A 6 17.33 -12.82 -5.83
C ILE A 6 17.26 -14.26 -5.34
N LEU A 7 16.23 -14.58 -4.55
CA LEU A 7 15.95 -15.94 -4.11
C LEU A 7 14.48 -16.30 -4.39
N TRP A 8 14.29 -17.38 -5.15
CA TRP A 8 13.00 -18.00 -5.40
C TRP A 8 12.95 -19.36 -4.71
N ALA A 9 12.01 -19.53 -3.78
CA ALA A 9 11.79 -20.80 -3.08
C ALA A 9 10.30 -21.02 -2.77
N SER A 10 9.43 -20.56 -3.67
CA SER A 10 7.98 -20.67 -3.52
C SER A 10 7.48 -22.11 -3.70
N SER A 11 6.36 -22.45 -3.06
CA SER A 11 5.72 -23.77 -3.13
C SER A 11 6.60 -24.90 -2.59
N ASN A 12 7.17 -24.70 -1.41
CA ASN A 12 7.96 -25.69 -0.67
C ASN A 12 7.34 -25.94 0.72
N GLN A 13 8.14 -26.50 1.64
CA GLN A 13 7.78 -26.69 3.04
C GLN A 13 8.72 -25.90 3.97
N ILE A 14 9.13 -24.70 3.54
CA ILE A 14 10.05 -23.86 4.30
C ILE A 14 9.34 -23.33 5.54
N VAL A 15 9.91 -23.65 6.70
CA VAL A 15 9.49 -23.12 8.00
C VAL A 15 10.52 -22.12 8.52
N ASN A 16 11.80 -22.37 8.25
CA ASN A 16 12.91 -21.65 8.86
C ASN A 16 13.70 -20.83 7.83
N MET A 17 13.84 -19.53 8.10
CA MET A 17 14.59 -18.58 7.26
C MET A 17 15.90 -18.10 7.88
N LEU A 18 16.37 -18.69 8.99
CA LEU A 18 17.64 -18.33 9.64
C LEU A 18 18.84 -18.24 8.68
N PRO A 19 19.00 -19.15 7.68
CA PRO A 19 20.09 -19.04 6.71
C PRO A 19 20.11 -17.72 5.91
N LEU A 20 18.96 -17.04 5.78
CA LEU A 20 18.86 -15.79 5.01
C LEU A 20 19.49 -14.60 5.71
N LYS A 21 19.71 -14.66 7.04
CA LYS A 21 20.22 -13.54 7.85
C LYS A 21 21.56 -12.98 7.35
N GLN A 22 22.37 -13.80 6.68
CA GLN A 22 23.69 -13.41 6.17
C GLN A 22 23.65 -12.85 4.73
N LEU A 23 22.49 -12.87 4.06
CA LEU A 23 22.33 -12.44 2.67
C LEU A 23 22.07 -10.93 2.60
N SER A 24 22.99 -10.12 3.13
CA SER A 24 22.83 -8.65 3.23
C SER A 24 22.68 -7.91 1.90
N GLN A 25 22.91 -8.59 0.77
CA GLN A 25 22.73 -8.07 -0.59
C GLN A 25 21.43 -8.55 -1.25
N LEU A 26 20.59 -9.28 -0.54
CA LEU A 26 19.31 -9.78 -1.08
C LEU A 26 18.35 -8.61 -1.32
N GLN A 27 17.84 -8.53 -2.54
CA GLN A 27 16.93 -7.50 -3.05
C GLN A 27 15.53 -8.06 -3.30
N GLU A 28 15.43 -9.31 -3.79
CA GLU A 28 14.15 -9.97 -4.03
C GLU A 28 14.07 -11.32 -3.29
N LEU A 29 12.99 -11.49 -2.53
CA LEU A 29 12.67 -12.75 -1.86
C LEU A 29 11.24 -13.18 -2.21
N LEU A 30 11.13 -14.30 -2.94
CA LEU A 30 9.84 -14.89 -3.34
C LEU A 30 9.70 -16.29 -2.76
N ILE A 31 8.91 -16.40 -1.70
CA ILE A 31 8.71 -17.65 -0.93
C ILE A 31 7.24 -17.88 -0.58
N ASN A 32 6.34 -17.54 -1.50
CA ASN A 32 4.92 -17.81 -1.35
C ASN A 32 4.61 -19.31 -1.29
N ASN A 33 3.47 -19.69 -0.69
CA ASN A 33 3.06 -21.07 -0.49
C ASN A 33 4.10 -21.90 0.28
N ASN A 34 4.41 -21.46 1.51
CA ASN A 34 5.30 -22.16 2.44
C ASN A 34 4.65 -22.20 3.83
N LYS A 35 5.42 -22.48 4.89
CA LYS A 35 4.96 -22.57 6.28
C LYS A 35 5.75 -21.64 7.19
N VAL A 36 6.11 -20.46 6.68
CA VAL A 36 6.89 -19.48 7.42
C VAL A 36 6.00 -18.78 8.44
N GLU A 37 6.48 -18.71 9.68
CA GLU A 37 5.84 -17.97 10.78
C GLU A 37 6.70 -16.80 11.26
N ASP A 38 8.02 -16.98 11.30
CA ASP A 38 8.98 -16.03 11.86
C ASP A 38 9.72 -15.22 10.79
N LEU A 39 9.52 -13.90 10.80
CA LEU A 39 10.21 -12.94 9.92
C LEU A 39 11.49 -12.34 10.55
N SER A 40 11.84 -12.71 11.78
CA SER A 40 13.03 -12.20 12.47
C SER A 40 14.35 -12.31 11.67
N PRO A 41 14.56 -13.32 10.80
CA PRO A 41 15.77 -13.40 9.98
C PRO A 41 15.88 -12.28 8.92
N LEU A 42 14.77 -11.62 8.58
CA LEU A 42 14.72 -10.58 7.54
C LEU A 42 15.04 -9.17 8.07
N LYS A 43 15.02 -8.95 9.39
CA LYS A 43 15.07 -7.61 10.01
C LYS A 43 16.26 -6.74 9.57
N ASP A 44 17.38 -7.37 9.25
CA ASP A 44 18.64 -6.71 8.88
C ASP A 44 18.90 -6.69 7.36
N LEU A 45 17.99 -7.26 6.56
CA LEU A 45 18.08 -7.31 5.10
C LEU A 45 17.59 -5.99 4.47
N LYS A 46 18.32 -4.91 4.77
CA LYS A 46 17.95 -3.52 4.44
C LYS A 46 17.91 -3.21 2.94
N MET A 47 18.44 -4.09 2.10
CA MET A 47 18.44 -3.95 0.64
C MET A 47 17.22 -4.61 -0.03
N LEU A 48 16.32 -5.24 0.74
CA LEU A 48 15.12 -5.87 0.18
C LEU A 48 14.18 -4.81 -0.41
N GLU A 49 13.93 -4.96 -1.71
CA GLU A 49 13.02 -4.12 -2.49
C GLU A 49 11.70 -4.86 -2.78
N LYS A 50 11.75 -6.19 -2.87
CA LYS A 50 10.58 -7.02 -3.16
C LYS A 50 10.51 -8.22 -2.24
N LEU A 51 9.38 -8.33 -1.54
CA LEU A 51 9.11 -9.40 -0.59
C LEU A 51 7.73 -10.01 -0.85
N VAL A 52 7.72 -11.26 -1.34
CA VAL A 52 6.50 -12.02 -1.63
C VAL A 52 6.43 -13.24 -0.69
N LEU A 53 5.53 -13.14 0.28
CA LEU A 53 5.33 -14.07 1.39
C LEU A 53 3.88 -14.59 1.46
N SER A 54 3.11 -14.46 0.37
CA SER A 54 1.71 -14.86 0.37
C SER A 54 1.52 -16.36 0.64
N SER A 55 0.40 -16.73 1.26
CA SER A 55 0.09 -18.12 1.63
C SER A 55 1.18 -18.73 2.52
N ASN A 56 1.38 -18.14 3.68
CA ASN A 56 2.26 -18.62 4.76
C ASN A 56 1.49 -18.57 6.09
N GLU A 57 2.17 -18.70 7.22
CA GLU A 57 1.56 -18.77 8.56
C GLU A 57 1.96 -17.58 9.44
N ILE A 58 2.37 -16.46 8.84
CA ILE A 58 2.89 -15.27 9.53
C ILE A 58 1.80 -14.63 10.39
N ILE A 59 2.15 -14.33 11.64
CA ILE A 59 1.30 -13.59 12.59
C ILE A 59 1.90 -12.22 12.89
N ASN A 60 3.22 -12.16 13.07
CA ASN A 60 3.94 -10.96 13.49
C ASN A 60 4.80 -10.39 12.35
N ILE A 61 4.56 -9.12 12.03
CA ILE A 61 5.30 -8.38 11.01
C ILE A 61 6.17 -7.23 11.57
N GLU A 62 6.40 -7.21 12.88
CA GLU A 62 7.33 -6.27 13.54
C GLU A 62 8.72 -6.21 12.86
N PRO A 63 9.31 -7.33 12.38
CA PRO A 63 10.58 -7.29 11.65
C PRO A 63 10.57 -6.41 10.39
N LEU A 64 9.40 -6.06 9.85
CA LEU A 64 9.25 -5.23 8.66
C LEU A 64 9.24 -3.72 8.96
N ARG A 65 9.13 -3.28 10.23
CA ARG A 65 8.87 -1.88 10.62
C ARG A 65 9.80 -0.83 10.02
N LYS A 66 11.05 -1.21 9.71
CA LYS A 66 12.09 -0.30 9.22
C LYS A 66 12.61 -0.66 7.83
N MET A 67 11.88 -1.48 7.09
CA MET A 67 12.24 -1.91 5.74
C MET A 67 11.86 -0.85 4.70
N ASN A 68 12.48 0.33 4.80
CA ASN A 68 12.13 1.52 4.02
C ASN A 68 12.44 1.42 2.51
N GLN A 69 13.16 0.37 2.09
CA GLN A 69 13.46 0.11 0.66
C GLN A 69 12.43 -0.80 0.00
N LEU A 70 11.47 -1.37 0.73
CA LEU A 70 10.44 -2.23 0.14
C LEU A 70 9.55 -1.44 -0.80
N LEU A 71 9.58 -1.81 -2.08
CA LEU A 71 8.74 -1.30 -3.15
C LEU A 71 7.53 -2.21 -3.38
N ILE A 72 7.70 -3.51 -3.17
CA ILE A 72 6.67 -4.54 -3.38
C ILE A 72 6.61 -5.43 -2.15
N LEU A 73 5.43 -5.48 -1.52
CA LEU A 73 5.14 -6.35 -0.38
C LEU A 73 3.84 -7.09 -0.63
N ASN A 74 3.88 -8.43 -0.60
CA ASN A 74 2.69 -9.27 -0.63
C ASN A 74 2.68 -10.23 0.55
N LEU A 75 1.71 -10.03 1.45
CA LEU A 75 1.49 -10.83 2.66
C LEU A 75 0.12 -11.53 2.64
N GLY A 76 -0.58 -11.55 1.50
CA GLY A 76 -1.93 -12.12 1.41
C GLY A 76 -1.98 -13.60 1.82
N GLY A 77 -3.04 -14.05 2.49
CA GLY A 77 -3.16 -15.43 2.96
C GLY A 77 -2.22 -15.79 4.13
N ASN A 78 -1.93 -14.82 5.00
CA ASN A 78 -1.28 -15.03 6.30
C ASN A 78 -2.29 -14.78 7.45
N LYS A 79 -1.85 -14.91 8.71
CA LYS A 79 -2.66 -14.77 9.93
C LYS A 79 -2.38 -13.43 10.65
N ILE A 80 -2.06 -12.38 9.89
CA ILE A 80 -1.66 -11.07 10.41
C ILE A 80 -2.91 -10.28 10.82
N THR A 81 -2.91 -9.78 12.06
CA THR A 81 -4.01 -8.94 12.60
C THR A 81 -3.57 -7.51 12.88
N ASP A 82 -2.27 -7.28 13.09
CA ASP A 82 -1.68 -5.96 13.34
C ASP A 82 -0.86 -5.49 12.15
N LEU A 83 -1.24 -4.33 11.60
CA LEU A 83 -0.57 -3.67 10.48
C LEU A 83 0.20 -2.42 10.88
N GLU A 84 0.25 -2.08 12.17
CA GLU A 84 1.01 -0.94 12.70
C GLU A 84 2.48 -0.93 12.26
N PRO A 85 3.19 -2.08 12.18
CA PRO A 85 4.56 -2.10 11.64
C PRO A 85 4.69 -1.57 10.21
N LEU A 86 3.64 -1.60 9.39
CA LEU A 86 3.67 -1.08 8.01
C LEU A 86 3.35 0.41 7.91
N GLN A 87 2.91 1.05 9.00
CA GLN A 87 2.47 2.45 8.96
C GLN A 87 3.63 3.45 8.92
N VAL A 88 4.85 3.03 9.26
CA VAL A 88 6.04 3.89 9.23
C VAL A 88 6.52 4.06 7.79
N GLY A 89 5.94 5.05 7.09
CA GLY A 89 6.31 5.40 5.71
C GLY A 89 5.22 6.09 4.89
N THR A 90 3.98 6.17 5.38
CA THR A 90 2.84 6.72 4.62
C THR A 90 2.85 8.25 4.44
N SER A 91 3.84 8.98 4.97
CA SER A 91 3.90 10.44 4.84
C SER A 91 4.49 10.98 3.52
N ARG A 92 4.94 10.15 2.56
CA ARG A 92 5.47 10.68 1.28
C ARG A 92 5.07 9.98 -0.04
N ALA A 93 4.34 8.86 -0.04
CA ALA A 93 4.02 8.16 -1.31
C ALA A 93 2.57 7.68 -1.48
N ALA A 94 1.66 7.90 -0.53
CA ALA A 94 0.26 7.47 -0.62
C ALA A 94 -0.63 8.33 -1.56
N HIS A 95 -0.04 9.07 -2.52
CA HIS A 95 -0.79 9.74 -3.60
C HIS A 95 -0.69 9.01 -4.95
N ALA A 96 -0.09 7.82 -5.01
CA ALA A 96 -0.08 7.01 -6.23
C ALA A 96 -1.38 6.21 -6.41
N ARG A 97 -2.41 6.92 -6.91
CA ARG A 97 -3.50 6.40 -7.77
C ARG A 97 -4.34 5.21 -7.24
N THR A 98 -5.29 5.50 -6.36
CA THR A 98 -6.58 4.80 -6.39
C THR A 98 -7.48 5.51 -7.41
N ARG A 99 -7.53 5.02 -8.66
CA ARG A 99 -8.62 5.38 -9.57
C ARG A 99 -9.01 4.22 -10.49
N THR A 100 -9.66 3.23 -9.89
CA THR A 100 -10.65 2.41 -10.60
C THR A 100 -11.76 2.01 -9.65
N GLN A 101 -12.65 2.95 -9.31
CA GLN A 101 -14.05 2.64 -9.04
C GLN A 101 -14.89 3.86 -9.43
N LEU A 102 -15.94 3.55 -10.19
CA LEU A 102 -16.78 4.46 -10.95
C LEU A 102 -17.52 5.45 -10.01
N GLN A 103 -17.35 6.74 -10.23
CA GLN A 103 -18.30 7.75 -9.76
C GLN A 103 -19.30 7.99 -10.89
N PRO A 104 -20.63 8.04 -10.64
CA PRO A 104 -21.60 8.42 -11.65
C PRO A 104 -21.26 9.81 -12.17
N ASP A 105 -21.16 9.92 -13.49
CA ASP A 105 -21.15 11.18 -14.23
C ASP A 105 -22.19 12.13 -13.64
N ASN A 106 -21.78 13.34 -13.19
CA ASN A 106 -22.62 14.55 -13.14
C ASN A 106 -21.91 15.85 -12.68
N GLN A 107 -20.58 15.96 -12.69
CA GLN A 107 -19.92 17.27 -12.56
C GLN A 107 -18.73 17.41 -13.53
N ARG A 108 -18.99 18.00 -14.70
CA ARG A 108 -17.94 18.39 -15.65
C ARG A 108 -17.20 19.62 -15.10
N GLN A 109 -16.00 19.41 -14.55
CA GLN A 109 -15.04 20.50 -14.36
C GLN A 109 -14.38 20.81 -15.71
N THR A 110 -14.71 21.96 -16.32
CA THR A 110 -14.02 22.43 -17.54
C THR A 110 -12.67 23.04 -17.19
N ILE A 111 -11.59 22.35 -17.57
CA ILE A 111 -10.22 22.86 -17.47
C ILE A 111 -9.98 23.79 -18.66
N ARG A 112 -9.78 25.09 -18.43
CA ARG A 112 -9.19 26.01 -19.43
C ARG A 112 -7.76 26.34 -18.99
N LYS A 113 -6.79 26.06 -19.86
CA LYS A 113 -5.40 26.49 -19.68
C LYS A 113 -5.33 28.00 -19.97
N ASN A 114 -4.76 28.78 -19.05
CA ASN A 114 -4.35 30.16 -19.32
C ASN A 114 -2.82 30.25 -19.20
N ASP A 115 -2.19 31.04 -20.09
CA ASP A 115 -0.74 31.11 -20.35
C ASP A 115 0.14 31.77 -19.25
N ARG A 116 -0.23 31.68 -17.97
CA ARG A 116 0.55 32.28 -16.86
C ARG A 116 0.76 31.42 -15.62
N SER A 117 0.84 30.10 -15.78
CA SER A 117 1.42 29.19 -14.75
C SER A 117 0.81 29.26 -13.34
N GLU A 118 -0.44 29.70 -13.18
CA GLU A 118 -1.17 29.61 -11.92
C GLU A 118 -2.42 28.76 -12.08
N VAL A 119 -2.56 27.74 -11.22
CA VAL A 119 -3.73 26.88 -11.13
C VAL A 119 -4.65 27.46 -10.06
N THR A 120 -5.66 28.22 -10.46
CA THR A 120 -6.68 28.70 -9.52
C THR A 120 -7.85 27.72 -9.52
N ILE A 121 -8.08 27.03 -8.39
CA ILE A 121 -9.30 26.25 -8.15
C ILE A 121 -10.34 27.22 -7.59
N SER A 122 -11.33 27.61 -8.40
CA SER A 122 -12.50 28.33 -7.90
C SER A 122 -13.62 27.33 -7.64
N THR A 123 -14.08 27.24 -6.39
CA THR A 123 -15.30 26.52 -6.03
C THR A 123 -16.50 27.45 -6.29
N GLN A 124 -17.30 27.15 -7.31
CA GLN A 124 -18.65 27.71 -7.37
C GLN A 124 -19.51 26.97 -6.33
N GLN A 125 -19.92 27.68 -5.28
CA GLN A 125 -20.97 27.18 -4.38
C GLN A 125 -22.27 27.07 -5.16
N LEU A 126 -22.80 25.85 -5.29
CA LEU A 126 -24.17 25.61 -5.71
C LEU A 126 -25.10 26.24 -4.67
N HIS A 127 -25.72 27.37 -5.02
CA HIS A 127 -26.85 27.91 -4.27
C HIS A 127 -28.02 26.92 -4.44
N LEU A 128 -28.19 25.99 -3.48
CA LEU A 128 -29.45 25.27 -3.33
C LEU A 128 -30.47 26.29 -2.84
N LYS A 129 -31.25 26.86 -3.76
CA LYS A 129 -32.47 27.60 -3.40
C LYS A 129 -33.41 26.61 -2.70
N TYR A 130 -33.48 26.69 -1.38
CA TYR A 130 -34.57 26.12 -0.63
C TYR A 130 -35.71 27.15 -0.68
N GLU A 131 -36.61 27.02 -1.66
CA GLU A 131 -37.87 27.74 -1.66
C GLU A 131 -38.78 27.07 -0.62
N PRO A 132 -39.18 27.75 0.48
CA PRO A 132 -40.22 27.22 1.33
C PRO A 132 -41.53 27.19 0.53
N ASN A 133 -42.24 26.07 0.54
CA ASN A 133 -43.63 26.02 0.11
C ASN A 133 -44.46 26.92 1.04
N SER A 134 -44.58 28.20 0.71
CA SER A 134 -45.63 29.07 1.20
C SER A 134 -46.61 29.34 0.07
N SER A 135 -47.79 28.73 0.18
CA SER A 135 -49.09 29.12 -0.39
C SER A 135 -50.05 27.99 0.00
N SER A 136 -51.11 28.17 0.76
CA SER A 136 -51.94 29.35 0.95
C SER A 136 -52.89 29.13 2.14
N GLU A 137 -53.06 30.15 2.97
CA GLU A 137 -54.35 30.40 3.63
C GLU A 137 -55.44 30.52 2.57
N ASN A 138 -56.60 29.87 2.79
CA ASN A 138 -57.94 30.33 2.42
C ASN A 138 -58.97 29.25 2.80
N ILE A 139 -59.58 29.38 4.00
CA ILE A 139 -60.97 29.80 4.27
C ILE A 139 -61.16 29.73 5.80
#